data_AF-A0A2E6XTL1-F1
#
_entry.id   AF-A0A2E6XTL1-F1
#
_cell.length_a   1.000
_cell.length_b   1.000
_cell.length_c   1.000
_cell.angle_alpha   90.00
_cell.angle_beta   90.00
_cell.angle_gamma   90.00
#
_symmetry.space_group_name_H-M   'P 1'
#
loop_
_entity.id
_entity.type
_entity.pdbx_description
1 polymer ?
#
loop_
_entity_poly.entity_id
_entity_poly.type
_entity_poly.pdbx_seq_one_letter_code
_entity_poly.pdbx_strand_id
1 'polypeptide(L)'
;MGEVSVSRSRSEALRRLRGSVEFGGCSRGDVLGSAVRRPLIEAFADPATTSRVFGLRGAAVQDRWSHLVSACADSPTALGFVQVDGSMRNLANRLGVDDDAFLRNLRTWGAKRPPIVVATESKGAKGKKASVVVQVPLLSAWLLWTADARSVTYRGMQGFIGPERIRQVAVALIAHGDLPPAEKALLPLDADRLIRLASSR
;
A
#
# COMPACT_ATOMS: atom_id res chain seq x y z
N MET A 1 22.31 5.58 7.59
CA MET A 1 21.05 5.98 6.91
C MET A 1 19.97 6.09 7.97
N GLY A 2 19.50 7.31 8.24
CA GLY A 2 18.59 7.59 9.36
C GLY A 2 17.26 6.86 9.20
N GLU A 3 16.84 6.17 10.24
CA GLU A 3 15.55 5.49 10.32
C GLU A 3 14.44 6.54 10.12
N VAL A 4 13.81 6.54 8.93
CA VAL A 4 12.66 7.41 8.69
C VAL A 4 11.52 6.87 9.54
N SER A 5 11.18 7.60 10.61
CA SER A 5 10.03 7.28 11.44
C SER A 5 8.79 7.06 10.56
N VAL A 6 8.06 5.97 10.77
CA VAL A 6 6.83 5.61 10.02
C VAL A 6 5.84 6.78 9.97
N SER A 7 5.77 7.59 11.03
CA SER A 7 4.96 8.81 11.11
C SER A 7 5.38 9.90 10.12
N ARG A 8 6.69 10.04 9.86
CA ARG A 8 7.22 10.94 8.82
C ARG A 8 6.88 10.42 7.43
N SER A 9 7.05 9.12 7.19
CA SER A 9 6.64 8.48 5.93
C SER A 9 5.16 8.68 5.65
N ARG A 10 4.31 8.58 6.67
CA ARG A 10 2.86 8.82 6.54
C ARG A 10 2.55 10.27 6.19
N SER A 11 3.18 11.22 6.87
CA SER A 11 3.03 12.66 6.57
C SER A 11 3.43 12.98 5.13
N GLU A 12 4.52 12.38 4.67
CA GLU A 12 5.00 12.52 3.29
C GLU A 12 4.02 11.93 2.27
N ALA A 13 3.52 10.72 2.53
CA ALA A 13 2.52 10.08 1.67
C ALA A 13 1.24 10.93 1.53
N LEU A 14 0.75 11.49 2.65
CA LEU A 14 -0.41 12.39 2.64
C LEU A 14 -0.12 13.69 1.88
N ARG A 15 1.10 14.23 1.99
CA ARG A 15 1.54 15.40 1.22
C ARG A 15 1.57 15.10 -0.28
N ARG A 16 2.14 13.96 -0.67
CA ARG A 16 2.18 13.52 -2.08
C ARG A 16 0.77 13.32 -2.64
N LEU A 17 -0.13 12.66 -1.90
CA LEU A 17 -1.54 12.51 -2.31
C LEU A 17 -2.22 13.86 -2.52
N ARG A 18 -2.00 14.85 -1.65
CA ARG A 18 -2.53 16.21 -1.85
C ARG A 18 -2.00 16.82 -3.15
N GLY A 19 -0.70 16.69 -3.41
CA GLY A 19 -0.10 17.13 -4.67
C GLY A 19 -0.73 16.48 -5.90
N SER A 20 -1.02 15.17 -5.87
CA SER A 20 -1.72 14.49 -6.98
C SER A 20 -3.12 15.05 -7.20
N VAL A 21 -3.88 15.25 -6.11
CA VAL A 21 -5.24 15.80 -6.12
C VAL A 21 -5.26 17.22 -6.69
N GLU A 22 -4.35 18.09 -6.22
CA GLU A 22 -4.18 19.46 -6.70
C GLU A 22 -3.76 19.52 -8.17
N PHE A 23 -2.78 18.70 -8.57
CA PHE A 23 -2.34 18.60 -9.96
C PHE A 23 -3.49 18.20 -10.89
N GLY A 24 -4.22 17.15 -10.52
CA GLY A 24 -5.33 16.63 -11.32
C GLY A 24 -6.61 17.48 -11.27
N GLY A 25 -6.72 18.44 -10.35
CA GLY A 25 -7.96 19.19 -10.14
C GLY A 25 -9.15 18.30 -9.76
N CYS A 26 -8.89 17.25 -8.96
CA CYS A 26 -9.84 16.18 -8.66
C CYS A 26 -9.93 15.92 -7.15
N SER A 27 -10.71 14.94 -6.71
CA SER A 27 -10.80 14.54 -5.29
C SER A 27 -9.89 13.35 -4.94
N ARG A 28 -9.74 13.05 -3.64
CA ARG A 28 -9.06 11.82 -3.20
C ARG A 28 -9.79 10.55 -3.65
N GLY A 29 -11.12 10.60 -3.69
CA GLY A 29 -11.97 9.50 -4.17
C GLY A 29 -11.82 9.29 -5.68
N ASP A 30 -11.56 10.37 -6.41
CA ASP A 30 -11.26 10.30 -7.84
C ASP A 30 -9.97 9.53 -8.10
N VAL A 31 -8.87 9.84 -7.43
CA VAL A 31 -7.58 9.16 -7.69
C VAL A 31 -7.44 7.81 -6.99
N LEU A 32 -8.07 7.63 -5.84
CA LEU A 32 -7.93 6.43 -5.01
C LEU A 32 -9.27 5.96 -4.46
N GLY A 33 -10.35 5.98 -5.24
CA GLY A 33 -11.65 5.42 -4.85
C GLY A 33 -11.63 3.89 -4.73
N SER A 34 -12.73 3.30 -4.22
CA SER A 34 -12.82 1.85 -3.99
C SER A 34 -12.54 1.03 -5.24
N ALA A 35 -13.09 1.42 -6.40
CA ALA A 35 -12.90 0.73 -7.67
C ALA A 35 -11.42 0.60 -8.09
N VAL A 36 -10.55 1.47 -7.58
CA VAL A 36 -9.11 1.45 -7.87
C VAL A 36 -8.30 0.84 -6.74
N ARG A 37 -8.65 1.09 -5.47
CA ARG A 37 -7.92 0.47 -4.35
C ARG A 37 -8.17 -1.03 -4.27
N ARG A 38 -9.40 -1.49 -4.52
CA ARG A 38 -9.79 -2.88 -4.34
C ARG A 38 -8.95 -3.86 -5.17
N PRO A 39 -8.72 -3.66 -6.47
CA PRO A 39 -7.85 -4.55 -7.24
C PRO A 39 -6.41 -4.63 -6.71
N LEU A 40 -5.86 -3.52 -6.17
CA LEU A 40 -4.54 -3.53 -5.54
C LEU A 40 -4.57 -4.35 -4.24
N ILE A 41 -5.57 -4.15 -3.38
CA ILE A 41 -5.75 -4.91 -2.14
C ILE A 41 -5.86 -6.41 -2.45
N GLU A 42 -6.70 -6.78 -3.41
CA GLU A 42 -6.90 -8.16 -3.85
C GLU A 42 -5.59 -8.77 -4.36
N ALA A 43 -4.81 -8.04 -5.17
CA ALA A 43 -3.50 -8.51 -5.64
C ALA A 43 -2.50 -8.73 -4.49
N PHE A 44 -2.50 -7.87 -3.47
CA PHE A 44 -1.64 -8.04 -2.29
C PHE A 44 -2.09 -9.18 -1.37
N ALA A 45 -3.38 -9.50 -1.36
CA ALA A 45 -3.99 -10.53 -0.52
C ALA A 45 -4.11 -11.90 -1.21
N ASP A 46 -3.88 -11.95 -2.53
CA ASP A 46 -3.95 -13.18 -3.32
C ASP A 46 -3.01 -14.27 -2.75
N PRO A 47 -3.50 -15.51 -2.50
CA PRO A 47 -2.70 -16.58 -1.90
C PRO A 47 -1.42 -16.93 -2.67
N ALA A 48 -1.46 -16.87 -4.01
CA ALA A 48 -0.28 -17.16 -4.83
C ALA A 48 0.76 -16.04 -4.69
N THR A 49 0.31 -14.79 -4.74
CA THR A 49 1.15 -13.59 -4.55
C THR A 49 1.74 -13.56 -3.14
N THR A 50 0.94 -13.78 -2.10
CA THR A 50 1.41 -13.78 -0.71
C THR A 50 2.45 -14.85 -0.42
N SER A 51 2.28 -16.05 -0.96
CA SER A 51 3.26 -17.13 -0.84
C SER A 51 4.53 -16.82 -1.64
N ARG A 52 4.40 -16.43 -2.91
CA ARG A 52 5.51 -16.22 -3.84
C ARG A 52 6.34 -14.99 -3.51
N VAL A 53 5.68 -13.85 -3.33
CA VAL A 53 6.32 -12.53 -3.19
C VAL A 53 6.71 -12.26 -1.74
N PHE A 54 5.78 -12.46 -0.81
CA PHE A 54 5.99 -12.12 0.59
C PHE A 54 6.54 -13.29 1.42
N GLY A 55 6.58 -14.51 0.84
CA GLY A 55 7.04 -15.71 1.54
C GLY A 55 6.12 -16.10 2.70
N LEU A 56 4.83 -15.78 2.59
CA LEU A 56 3.83 -16.02 3.63
C LEU A 56 3.09 -17.32 3.32
N ARG A 57 3.50 -18.40 3.99
CA ARG A 57 2.93 -19.74 3.81
C ARG A 57 1.94 -20.05 4.94
N GLY A 58 0.84 -20.71 4.58
CA GLY A 58 -0.19 -21.16 5.52
C GLY A 58 -1.39 -20.20 5.58
N ALA A 59 -2.59 -20.78 5.53
CA ALA A 59 -3.84 -20.04 5.42
C ALA A 59 -4.01 -18.99 6.54
N ALA A 60 -3.72 -19.34 7.79
CA ALA A 60 -3.87 -18.40 8.92
C ALA A 60 -2.89 -17.20 8.86
N VAL A 61 -1.69 -17.37 8.30
CA VAL A 61 -0.73 -16.27 8.13
C VAL A 61 -1.17 -15.35 6.99
N GLN A 62 -1.66 -15.94 5.89
CA GLN A 62 -2.18 -15.21 4.74
C GLN A 62 -3.47 -14.46 5.07
N ASP A 63 -4.34 -15.04 5.88
CA ASP A 63 -5.56 -14.41 6.40
C ASP A 63 -5.21 -13.15 7.22
N ARG A 64 -4.35 -13.27 8.23
CA ARG A 64 -3.87 -12.10 9.01
C ARG A 64 -3.20 -11.03 8.13
N TRP A 65 -2.49 -11.45 7.08
CA TRP A 65 -1.91 -10.53 6.11
C TRP A 65 -2.99 -9.78 5.33
N SER A 66 -4.00 -10.47 4.83
CA SER A 66 -5.15 -9.88 4.11
C SER A 66 -5.90 -8.86 4.99
N HIS A 67 -6.14 -9.18 6.26
CA HIS A 67 -6.73 -8.25 7.23
C HIS A 67 -5.89 -6.99 7.40
N LEU A 68 -4.56 -7.12 7.53
CA LEU A 68 -3.66 -5.98 7.64
C LEU A 68 -3.64 -5.13 6.36
N VAL A 69 -3.50 -5.75 5.18
CA VAL A 69 -3.50 -5.07 3.88
C VAL A 69 -4.78 -4.28 3.68
N SER A 70 -5.92 -4.90 3.99
CA SER A 70 -7.24 -4.26 3.90
C SER A 70 -7.34 -3.03 4.80
N ALA A 71 -6.89 -3.13 6.05
CA ALA A 71 -6.89 -2.00 6.97
C ALA A 71 -5.93 -0.87 6.53
N CYS A 72 -4.78 -1.23 5.94
CA CYS A 72 -3.82 -0.28 5.40
C CYS A 72 -4.31 0.45 4.13
N ALA A 73 -5.43 0.03 3.54
CA ALA A 73 -6.01 0.62 2.34
C ALA A 73 -7.52 0.92 2.48
N ASP A 74 -8.03 1.00 3.72
CA ASP A 74 -9.46 1.15 4.04
C ASP A 74 -10.09 2.42 3.43
N SER A 75 -9.29 3.46 3.23
CA SER A 75 -9.68 4.77 2.75
C SER A 75 -8.64 5.33 1.77
N PRO A 76 -8.99 6.33 0.94
CA PRO A 76 -8.03 7.00 0.07
C PRO A 76 -6.83 7.60 0.83
N THR A 77 -7.01 7.92 2.12
CA THR A 77 -5.97 8.50 2.99
C THR A 77 -5.18 7.47 3.78
N ALA A 78 -5.55 6.19 3.72
CA ALA A 78 -4.82 5.13 4.42
C ALA A 78 -3.42 4.95 3.83
N LEU A 79 -3.30 4.94 2.50
CA LEU A 79 -2.02 4.99 1.76
C LEU A 79 -1.00 3.92 2.19
N GLY A 80 -1.46 2.72 2.53
CA GLY A 80 -0.62 1.63 3.02
C GLY A 80 -0.31 1.71 4.52
N PHE A 81 -0.98 2.61 5.26
CA PHE A 81 -0.84 2.78 6.70
C PHE A 81 -2.12 2.44 7.44
N VAL A 82 -1.99 1.85 8.63
CA VAL A 82 -3.04 1.78 9.64
C VAL A 82 -2.52 2.38 10.94
N GLN A 83 -3.35 3.21 11.58
CA GLN A 83 -3.06 3.81 12.87
C GLN A 83 -4.19 3.51 13.84
N VAL A 84 -3.83 3.17 15.08
CA VAL A 84 -4.76 2.98 16.20
C VAL A 84 -4.21 3.62 17.46
N ASP A 85 -5.12 4.06 18.34
CA ASP A 85 -4.77 4.43 19.70
C ASP A 85 -4.42 3.19 20.53
N GLY A 86 -3.48 3.34 21.46
CA GLY A 86 -3.04 2.28 22.36
C GLY A 86 -1.83 1.52 21.85
N SER A 87 -1.95 0.18 21.78
CA SER A 87 -0.88 -0.79 21.57
C SER A 87 -1.09 -1.64 20.31
N MET A 88 -0.11 -2.48 19.94
CA MET A 88 -0.26 -3.46 18.85
C MET A 88 -1.42 -4.45 19.10
N ARG A 89 -1.75 -4.75 20.35
CA ARG A 89 -2.91 -5.60 20.68
C ARG A 89 -4.22 -4.92 20.34
N ASN A 90 -4.31 -3.59 20.49
CA ASN A 90 -5.48 -2.83 20.05
C ASN A 90 -5.64 -2.91 18.53
N LEU A 91 -4.53 -2.94 17.77
CA LEU A 91 -4.59 -3.17 16.33
C LEU A 91 -5.08 -4.59 16.01
N ALA A 92 -4.52 -5.62 16.65
CA ALA A 92 -4.97 -7.01 16.45
C ALA A 92 -6.47 -7.17 16.69
N ASN A 93 -6.98 -6.61 17.80
CA ASN A 93 -8.40 -6.63 18.13
C ASN A 93 -9.25 -5.90 17.08
N ARG A 94 -8.79 -4.74 16.59
CA ARG A 94 -9.49 -4.01 15.50
C ARG A 94 -9.53 -4.84 14.21
N LEU A 95 -8.49 -5.61 13.92
CA LEU A 95 -8.42 -6.48 12.75
C LEU A 95 -9.22 -7.77 12.92
N GLY A 96 -9.62 -8.12 14.15
CA GLY A 96 -10.34 -9.36 14.46
C GLY A 96 -9.43 -10.60 14.43
N VAL A 97 -8.13 -10.44 14.74
CA VAL A 97 -7.13 -11.52 14.67
C VAL A 97 -6.52 -11.81 16.04
N ASP A 98 -6.03 -13.03 16.22
CA ASP A 98 -5.27 -13.44 17.42
C ASP A 98 -4.05 -12.53 17.65
N ASP A 99 -3.97 -11.92 18.84
CA ASP A 99 -2.99 -10.87 19.13
C ASP A 99 -1.56 -11.43 19.20
N ASP A 100 -1.35 -12.52 19.92
CA ASP A 100 -0.04 -13.15 20.06
C ASP A 100 0.52 -13.64 18.71
N ALA A 101 -0.30 -14.28 17.88
CA ALA A 101 0.09 -14.68 16.53
C ALA A 101 0.34 -13.47 15.63
N PHE A 102 -0.49 -12.43 15.71
CA PHE A 102 -0.30 -11.22 14.92
C PHE A 102 1.00 -10.48 15.29
N LEU A 103 1.31 -10.35 16.58
CA LEU A 103 2.56 -9.72 17.04
C LEU A 103 3.79 -10.53 16.61
N ARG A 104 3.74 -11.87 16.65
CA ARG A 104 4.80 -12.73 16.10
C ARG A 104 4.96 -12.50 14.59
N ASN A 105 3.85 -12.51 13.85
CA ASN A 105 3.85 -12.23 12.41
C ASN A 105 4.47 -10.86 12.10
N LEU A 106 4.08 -9.79 12.80
CA LEU A 106 4.64 -8.44 12.60
C LEU A 106 6.17 -8.41 12.78
N ARG A 107 6.71 -9.08 13.80
CA ARG A 107 8.17 -9.19 14.01
C ARG A 107 8.83 -9.92 12.84
N THR A 108 8.27 -11.04 12.41
CA THR A 108 8.79 -11.81 11.27
C THR A 108 8.72 -11.02 9.96
N TRP A 109 7.63 -10.30 9.71
CA TRP A 109 7.42 -9.48 8.53
C TRP A 109 8.36 -8.27 8.50
N GLY A 110 8.59 -7.63 9.65
CA GLY A 110 9.53 -6.52 9.80
C GLY A 110 11.00 -6.95 9.74
N ALA A 111 11.32 -8.21 10.04
CA ALA A 111 12.69 -8.74 9.96
C ALA A 111 13.11 -9.14 8.53
N LYS A 112 12.18 -9.22 7.58
CA LYS A 112 12.49 -9.51 6.17
C LYS A 112 13.39 -8.43 5.55
N ARG A 113 14.09 -8.78 4.46
CA ARG A 113 14.95 -7.89 3.70
C ARG A 113 14.52 -7.88 2.23
N PRO A 114 13.90 -6.78 1.74
CA PRO A 114 13.43 -5.62 2.50
C PRO A 114 12.27 -5.96 3.47
N PRO A 115 12.02 -5.13 4.50
CA PRO A 115 10.89 -5.34 5.40
C PRO A 115 9.57 -5.18 4.64
N ILE A 116 8.67 -6.15 4.78
CA ILE A 116 7.35 -6.08 4.14
C ILE A 116 6.31 -5.34 5.00
N VAL A 117 6.62 -5.17 6.29
CA VAL A 117 5.87 -4.33 7.24
C VAL A 117 6.86 -3.52 8.05
N VAL A 118 6.53 -2.26 8.30
CA VAL A 118 7.26 -1.39 9.24
C VAL A 118 6.26 -0.88 10.27
N ALA A 119 6.65 -0.91 11.54
CA ALA A 119 5.75 -0.63 12.64
C ALA A 119 6.44 0.26 13.67
N THR A 120 5.72 1.22 14.23
CA THR A 120 6.22 2.06 15.33
C THR A 120 5.15 2.22 16.40
N GLU A 121 5.60 2.25 17.64
CA GLU A 121 4.77 2.57 18.80
C GLU A 121 5.23 3.90 19.39
N SER A 122 4.27 4.80 19.63
CA SER A 122 4.49 6.02 20.41
C SER A 122 3.91 5.82 21.79
N LYS A 123 4.70 6.10 22.83
CA LYS A 123 4.27 5.95 24.24
C LYS A 123 3.25 7.01 24.70
N GLY A 124 2.88 7.94 23.82
CA GLY A 124 2.12 9.14 24.19
C GLY A 124 3.01 10.15 24.92
N ALA A 125 2.95 11.41 24.52
CA ALA A 125 3.54 12.51 25.30
C ALA A 125 2.46 13.11 26.21
N LYS A 126 2.82 14.01 27.13
CA LYS A 126 1.85 14.69 28.02
C LYS A 126 0.69 15.28 27.19
N GLY A 127 -0.53 14.74 27.38
CA GLY A 127 -1.75 15.13 26.65
C GLY A 127 -2.03 14.39 25.32
N LYS A 128 -1.18 13.44 24.88
CA LYS A 128 -1.42 12.60 23.71
C LYS A 128 -1.49 11.12 24.11
N LYS A 129 -2.50 10.41 23.62
CA LYS A 129 -2.62 8.96 23.80
C LYS A 129 -1.45 8.25 23.14
N ALA A 130 -1.04 7.12 23.72
CA ALA A 130 -0.18 6.17 23.03
C ALA A 130 -0.83 5.80 21.70
N SER A 131 -0.03 5.59 20.66
CA SER A 131 -0.56 5.17 19.37
C SER A 131 0.44 4.32 18.61
N VAL A 132 -0.12 3.45 17.79
CA VAL A 132 0.63 2.54 16.93
C VAL A 132 0.36 2.90 15.49
N VAL A 133 1.43 2.95 14.69
CA VAL A 133 1.33 3.10 13.24
C VAL A 133 2.05 1.93 12.59
N VAL A 134 1.34 1.23 11.71
CA VAL A 134 1.88 0.15 10.88
C VAL A 134 1.78 0.57 9.42
N GLN A 135 2.81 0.25 8.65
CA GLN A 135 2.90 0.49 7.22
C GLN A 135 3.22 -0.80 6.48
N VAL A 136 2.57 -1.02 5.34
CA VAL A 136 3.00 -1.99 4.31
C VAL A 136 3.68 -1.18 3.19
N PRO A 137 5.04 -1.10 3.15
CA PRO A 137 5.73 -0.12 2.31
C PRO A 137 5.46 -0.25 0.81
N LEU A 138 5.43 -1.48 0.30
CA LEU A 138 5.16 -1.73 -1.13
C LEU A 138 3.73 -1.30 -1.50
N LEU A 139 2.75 -1.53 -0.61
CA LEU A 139 1.37 -1.09 -0.81
C LEU A 139 1.29 0.44 -0.83
N SER A 140 2.00 1.13 0.07
CA SER A 140 2.10 2.60 0.04
C SER A 140 2.64 3.10 -1.31
N ALA A 141 3.70 2.46 -1.83
CA ALA A 141 4.29 2.85 -3.10
C ALA A 141 3.28 2.71 -4.25
N TRP A 142 2.57 1.59 -4.32
CA TRP A 142 1.56 1.34 -5.37
C TRP A 142 0.35 2.26 -5.26
N LEU A 143 -0.15 2.54 -4.06
CA LEU A 143 -1.25 3.48 -3.87
C LEU A 143 -0.85 4.91 -4.26
N LEU A 144 0.36 5.35 -3.91
CA LEU A 144 0.85 6.68 -4.28
C LEU A 144 1.10 6.81 -5.78
N TRP A 145 1.71 5.80 -6.41
CA TRP A 145 1.90 5.79 -7.87
C TRP A 145 0.55 5.81 -8.59
N THR A 146 -0.41 5.02 -8.13
CA THR A 146 -1.76 4.99 -8.71
C THR A 146 -2.45 6.36 -8.58
N ALA A 147 -2.29 7.02 -7.43
CA ALA A 147 -2.83 8.37 -7.25
C ALA A 147 -2.23 9.37 -8.24
N ASP A 148 -0.91 9.34 -8.40
CA ASP A 148 -0.19 10.19 -9.34
C ASP A 148 -0.58 9.90 -10.79
N ALA A 149 -0.61 8.63 -11.20
CA ALA A 149 -0.97 8.24 -12.56
C ALA A 149 -2.41 8.64 -12.90
N ARG A 150 -3.36 8.45 -11.98
CA ARG A 150 -4.75 8.88 -12.20
C ARG A 150 -4.89 10.39 -12.21
N SER A 151 -4.08 11.14 -11.47
CA SER A 151 -4.10 12.61 -11.55
C SER A 151 -3.77 13.14 -12.94
N VAL A 152 -2.91 12.44 -13.70
CA VAL A 152 -2.61 12.76 -15.12
C VAL A 152 -3.85 12.59 -15.99
N THR A 153 -4.59 11.50 -15.79
CA THR A 153 -5.87 11.28 -16.49
C THR A 153 -6.87 12.39 -16.19
N TYR A 154 -7.05 12.76 -14.91
CA TYR A 154 -7.99 13.82 -14.51
C TYR A 154 -7.56 15.21 -15.01
N ARG A 155 -6.26 15.46 -15.13
CA ARG A 155 -5.75 16.70 -15.72
C ARG A 155 -6.05 16.83 -17.22
N GLY A 156 -6.52 15.76 -17.88
CA GLY A 156 -6.86 15.76 -19.31
C GLY A 156 -5.65 15.65 -20.23
N MET A 157 -4.49 15.26 -19.70
CA MET A 157 -3.27 15.09 -20.50
C MET A 157 -3.43 13.90 -21.46
N GLN A 158 -3.13 14.14 -22.74
CA GLN A 158 -3.30 13.15 -23.80
C GLN A 158 -2.06 12.28 -23.99
N GLY A 159 -2.24 11.09 -24.55
CA GLY A 159 -1.15 10.17 -24.89
C GLY A 159 -0.67 9.26 -23.75
N PHE A 160 -1.21 9.42 -22.53
CA PHE A 160 -0.89 8.58 -21.37
C PHE A 160 -1.93 7.50 -21.12
N ILE A 161 -1.57 6.50 -20.32
CA ILE A 161 -2.47 5.42 -19.97
C ILE A 161 -3.68 5.87 -19.14
N GLY A 162 -4.84 5.30 -19.44
CA GLY A 162 -6.08 5.50 -18.68
C GLY A 162 -6.21 4.58 -17.46
N PRO A 163 -7.30 4.74 -16.67
CA PRO A 163 -7.48 4.06 -15.38
C PRO A 163 -7.41 2.52 -15.47
N GLU A 164 -7.97 1.94 -16.53
CA GLU A 164 -7.97 0.49 -16.71
C GLU A 164 -6.55 -0.04 -16.96
N ARG A 165 -5.74 0.65 -17.75
CA ARG A 165 -4.35 0.23 -18.02
C ARG A 165 -3.46 0.48 -16.79
N ILE A 166 -3.69 1.55 -16.03
CA ILE A 166 -3.05 1.79 -14.72
C ILE A 166 -3.29 0.59 -13.79
N ARG A 167 -4.54 0.11 -13.70
CA ARG A 167 -4.92 -1.07 -12.91
C ARG A 167 -4.19 -2.32 -13.39
N GLN A 168 -4.15 -2.56 -14.70
CA GLN A 168 -3.48 -3.74 -15.28
C GLN A 168 -1.97 -3.74 -14.98
N VAL A 169 -1.29 -2.61 -15.14
CA VAL A 169 0.13 -2.47 -14.77
C VAL A 169 0.33 -2.78 -13.29
N ALA A 170 -0.49 -2.20 -12.41
CA ALA A 170 -0.37 -2.41 -10.98
C ALA A 170 -0.55 -3.88 -10.59
N VAL A 171 -1.64 -4.51 -11.00
CA VAL A 171 -1.93 -5.91 -10.66
C VAL A 171 -0.86 -6.86 -11.22
N ALA A 172 -0.44 -6.65 -12.48
CA ALA A 172 0.58 -7.48 -13.11
C ALA A 172 1.92 -7.40 -12.36
N LEU A 173 2.36 -6.22 -11.96
CA LEU A 173 3.66 -6.05 -11.30
C LEU A 173 3.60 -6.44 -9.80
N ILE A 174 2.50 -6.15 -9.09
CA ILE A 174 2.29 -6.57 -7.69
C ILE A 174 2.40 -8.08 -7.56
N ALA A 175 1.80 -8.84 -8.49
CA ALA A 175 1.84 -10.30 -8.47
C ALA A 175 3.27 -10.85 -8.42
N HIS A 176 4.25 -10.10 -8.94
CA HIS A 176 5.67 -10.48 -8.98
C HIS A 176 6.53 -9.72 -7.95
N GLY A 177 5.92 -8.87 -7.11
CA GLY A 177 6.63 -8.11 -6.08
C GLY A 177 7.42 -6.92 -6.61
N ASP A 178 7.17 -6.51 -7.85
CA ASP A 178 7.89 -5.38 -8.45
C ASP A 178 7.43 -4.05 -7.84
N LEU A 179 8.36 -3.08 -7.85
CA LEU A 179 8.06 -1.70 -7.47
C LEU A 179 7.21 -1.01 -8.54
N PRO A 180 6.40 0.00 -8.18
CA PRO A 180 5.75 0.84 -9.18
C PRO A 180 6.79 1.51 -10.11
N PRO A 181 6.44 1.76 -11.37
CA PRO A 181 7.29 2.51 -12.29
C PRO A 181 7.68 3.87 -11.72
N ALA A 182 8.91 4.33 -12.02
CA ALA A 182 9.40 5.63 -11.56
C ALA A 182 8.54 6.79 -12.12
N GLU A 183 8.10 6.64 -13.37
CA GLU A 183 7.26 7.62 -14.04
C GLU A 183 5.78 7.45 -13.68
N LYS A 184 5.15 8.56 -13.29
CA LYS A 184 3.70 8.61 -13.07
C LYS A 184 2.90 8.69 -14.36
N ALA A 185 3.49 9.21 -15.43
CA ALA A 185 2.82 9.45 -16.71
C ALA A 185 3.31 8.44 -17.75
N LEU A 186 2.86 7.19 -17.62
CA LEU A 186 3.26 6.13 -18.54
C LEU A 186 2.57 6.24 -19.90
N LEU A 187 3.34 6.00 -20.95
CA LEU A 187 2.80 5.82 -22.30
C LEU A 187 2.22 4.41 -22.46
N PRO A 188 1.24 4.20 -23.37
CA PRO A 188 0.67 2.89 -23.65
C PRO A 188 1.71 1.81 -23.99
N LEU A 189 2.69 2.13 -24.82
CA LEU A 189 3.74 1.18 -25.23
C LEU A 189 4.61 0.72 -24.05
N ASP A 190 4.93 1.63 -23.13
CA ASP A 190 5.70 1.30 -21.93
C ASP A 190 4.89 0.43 -20.97
N ALA A 191 3.61 0.74 -20.79
CA ALA A 191 2.71 -0.08 -19.98
C ALA A 191 2.56 -1.50 -20.55
N ASP A 192 2.35 -1.64 -21.86
CA ASP A 192 2.25 -2.95 -22.51
C ASP A 192 3.56 -3.74 -22.41
N ARG A 193 4.71 -3.06 -22.51
CA ARG A 193 6.02 -3.68 -22.27
C ARG A 193 6.15 -4.19 -20.84
N LEU A 194 5.79 -3.39 -19.84
CA LEU A 194 5.86 -3.77 -18.43
C LEU A 194 4.95 -4.98 -18.12
N ILE A 195 3.70 -4.96 -18.61
CA ILE A 195 2.75 -6.06 -18.41
C ILE A 195 3.27 -7.36 -19.04
N ARG A 196 3.80 -7.28 -20.27
CA ARG A 196 4.37 -8.46 -20.94
C ARG A 196 5.57 -9.03 -20.19
N LEU A 197 6.49 -8.18 -19.75
CA LEU A 197 7.69 -8.61 -19.00
C LEU A 197 7.34 -9.24 -17.65
N ALA A 198 6.28 -8.76 -16.99
CA ALA A 198 5.77 -9.39 -15.77
C ALA A 198 5.16 -10.77 -16.07
N SER A 199 4.37 -10.87 -17.14
CA SER A 199 3.68 -12.11 -17.52
C SER A 199 4.60 -13.23 -18.00
N SER A 200 5.84 -12.91 -18.39
CA SER A 200 6.83 -13.88 -18.88
C SER A 200 7.75 -14.46 -17.80
N ARG A 201 7.48 -14.22 -16.51
CA ARG A 201 8.28 -14.67 -15.35
C ARG A 201 7.58 -15.79 -14.59
#